data_AF-A0A146K526-F1
#
_entry.id   AF-A0A146K526-F1
#
_cell.length_a   1.000
_cell.length_b   1.000
_cell.length_c   1.000
_cell.angle_alpha   90.00
_cell.angle_beta   90.00
_cell.angle_gamma   90.00
#
_symmetry.space_group_name_H-M   'P 1'
#
loop_
_entity.id
_entity.type
_entity.pdbx_description
1 polymer ?
#
loop_
_entity_poly.entity_id
_entity_poly.type
_entity_poly.pdbx_seq_one_letter_code
_entity_poly.pdbx_strand_id
1 'polypeptide(L)'
;VTCSCGVSYSAQLAKLVTDLKKPNGQTITQLQFESQWQLVQNSQNILFGLPVRKIWGIGQATELLLKNAFQITQIKDIYTKRSILKLCLPQSISNLIESACGLAELFQSFSDSTNAKSIGAEATFFETSSLQILKENLMYLCKKVCLRLV
;
A
#
# COMPACT_ATOMS: atom_id res chain seq x y z
N VAL A 1 -0.02 -11.84 -23.76
CA VAL A 1 0.35 -11.00 -22.59
C VAL A 1 0.84 -11.92 -21.49
N THR A 2 1.97 -11.60 -20.85
CA THR A 2 2.50 -12.37 -19.70
C THR A 2 2.24 -11.59 -18.41
N CYS A 3 1.92 -12.28 -17.32
CA CYS A 3 1.74 -11.68 -15.99
C CYS A 3 2.66 -12.36 -14.96
N SER A 4 2.82 -11.73 -13.80
CA SER A 4 3.50 -12.31 -12.64
C SER A 4 2.51 -12.45 -11.50
N CYS A 5 2.66 -13.51 -10.70
CA CYS A 5 1.71 -13.84 -9.65
C CYS A 5 2.42 -14.05 -8.31
N GLY A 6 1.75 -13.69 -7.22
CA GLY A 6 2.21 -13.96 -5.86
C GLY A 6 1.08 -14.52 -5.04
N VAL A 7 1.35 -15.61 -4.33
CA VAL A 7 0.38 -16.30 -3.47
C VAL A 7 0.95 -16.34 -2.05
N SER A 8 0.17 -15.81 -1.11
CA SER A 8 0.51 -15.79 0.31
C SER A 8 -0.75 -15.82 1.16
N TYR A 9 -0.57 -15.92 2.48
CA TYR A 9 -1.66 -15.99 3.46
C TYR A 9 -2.28 -14.62 3.80
N SER A 10 -1.64 -13.51 3.40
CA SER A 10 -2.21 -12.16 3.49
C SER A 10 -2.12 -11.44 2.16
N ALA A 11 -3.10 -10.57 1.87
CA ALA A 11 -3.16 -9.82 0.62
C ALA A 11 -1.93 -8.91 0.43
N GLN A 12 -1.50 -8.26 1.52
CA GLN A 12 -0.31 -7.43 1.53
C GLN A 12 0.96 -8.23 1.18
N LEU A 13 1.16 -9.42 1.76
CA LEU A 13 2.30 -10.26 1.44
C LEU A 13 2.21 -10.80 0.01
N ALA A 14 1.03 -11.25 -0.42
CA ALA A 14 0.80 -11.70 -1.79
C ALA A 14 1.21 -10.62 -2.79
N LYS A 15 0.76 -9.37 -2.56
CA LYS A 15 1.13 -8.21 -3.36
C LYS A 15 2.65 -7.98 -3.39
N LEU A 16 3.32 -8.11 -2.25
CA LEU A 16 4.77 -7.92 -2.15
C LEU A 16 5.53 -9.01 -2.91
N VAL A 17 5.17 -10.29 -2.73
CA VAL A 17 5.91 -11.41 -3.33
C VAL A 17 5.70 -11.54 -4.84
N THR A 18 4.66 -10.89 -5.40
CA THR A 18 4.50 -10.77 -6.86
C THR A 18 5.70 -10.12 -7.54
N ASP A 19 6.41 -9.21 -6.86
CA ASP A 19 7.53 -8.47 -7.43
C ASP A 19 8.85 -9.25 -7.42
N LEU A 20 8.96 -10.31 -6.61
CA LEU A 20 10.23 -11.02 -6.39
C LEU A 20 10.73 -11.78 -7.63
N LYS A 21 9.81 -12.27 -8.48
CA LYS A 21 10.12 -13.07 -9.67
C LYS A 21 9.59 -12.43 -10.95
N LYS A 22 9.58 -11.09 -11.01
CA LYS A 22 9.28 -10.39 -12.27
C LYS A 22 10.48 -10.46 -13.23
N PRO A 23 10.25 -10.52 -14.55
CA PRO A 23 8.95 -10.69 -15.24
C PRO A 23 8.52 -12.17 -15.40
N ASN A 24 7.25 -12.41 -15.71
CA ASN A 24 6.65 -13.73 -16.02
C ASN A 24 6.90 -14.88 -15.00
N GLY A 25 7.19 -14.56 -13.74
CA GLY A 25 7.34 -15.55 -12.68
C GLY A 25 6.20 -15.57 -11.67
N GLN A 26 6.16 -16.64 -10.88
CA GLN A 26 5.24 -16.81 -9.76
C GLN A 26 5.98 -17.14 -8.45
N THR A 27 5.55 -16.52 -7.36
CA THR A 27 6.07 -16.77 -6.02
C THR A 27 4.95 -17.27 -5.10
N ILE A 28 5.14 -18.42 -4.48
CA ILE A 28 4.19 -19.00 -3.52
C ILE A 28 4.91 -19.10 -2.19
N THR A 29 4.38 -18.46 -1.14
CA THR A 29 4.93 -18.58 0.22
C THR A 29 4.32 -19.78 0.93
N GLN A 30 4.85 -20.12 2.11
CA GLN A 30 4.19 -21.08 3.00
C GLN A 30 2.76 -20.60 3.32
N LEU A 31 1.80 -21.52 3.19
CA LEU A 31 0.36 -21.27 3.42
C LEU A 31 -0.20 -22.06 4.62
N GLN A 32 0.53 -23.08 5.06
CA GLN A 32 0.14 -23.94 6.18
C GLN A 32 1.10 -23.71 7.33
N PHE A 33 0.54 -23.44 8.52
CA PHE A 33 1.29 -23.18 9.73
C PHE A 33 0.72 -24.04 10.86
N GLU A 34 1.60 -24.69 11.61
CA GLU A 34 1.24 -25.51 12.78
C GLU A 34 0.97 -24.66 14.02
N SER A 35 1.48 -23.42 14.03
CA SER A 35 1.27 -22.47 15.11
C SER A 35 1.30 -21.03 14.61
N GLN A 36 0.71 -20.13 15.39
CA GLN A 36 0.79 -18.69 15.15
C GLN A 36 2.24 -18.18 15.17
N TRP A 37 3.09 -18.77 16.01
CA TRP A 37 4.52 -18.44 16.05
C TRP A 37 5.22 -18.75 14.73
N GLN A 38 4.91 -19.87 14.09
CA GLN A 38 5.48 -20.23 12.79
C GLN A 38 5.06 -19.25 11.69
N LEU A 39 3.80 -18.78 11.72
CA LEU A 39 3.30 -17.76 10.79
C LEU A 39 4.10 -16.46 10.94
N VAL A 40 4.27 -15.98 12.17
CA VAL A 40 5.05 -14.76 12.45
C VAL A 40 6.51 -14.94 12.04
N GLN A 41 7.16 -16.05 12.36
CA GLN A 41 8.54 -16.29 11.94
C GLN A 41 8.69 -16.28 10.41
N ASN A 42 7.76 -16.92 9.69
CA ASN A 42 7.77 -16.90 8.24
C ASN A 42 7.57 -15.48 7.69
N SER A 43 6.69 -14.67 8.28
CA SER A 43 6.50 -13.27 7.90
C SER A 43 7.78 -12.46 8.08
N GLN A 44 8.45 -12.63 9.21
CA GLN A 44 9.69 -11.94 9.55
C GLN A 44 10.82 -12.32 8.59
N ASN A 45 10.96 -13.61 8.27
CA ASN A 45 11.97 -14.08 7.33
C ASN A 45 11.83 -13.45 5.93
N ILE A 46 10.60 -13.20 5.49
CA ILE A 46 10.33 -12.58 4.19
C ILE A 46 10.51 -11.06 4.26
N LEU A 47 10.01 -10.42 5.31
CA LEU A 47 9.87 -8.96 5.38
C LEU A 47 11.11 -8.24 5.94
N PHE A 48 11.76 -8.78 6.97
CA PHE A 48 12.71 -8.01 7.79
C PHE A 48 13.95 -7.55 7.02
N GLY A 49 14.35 -8.28 5.99
CA GLY A 49 15.46 -7.90 5.12
C GLY A 49 15.12 -6.82 4.08
N LEU A 50 13.83 -6.48 3.92
CA LEU A 50 13.39 -5.54 2.88
C LEU A 50 13.42 -4.09 3.38
N PRO A 51 13.63 -3.12 2.47
CA PRO A 51 13.49 -1.72 2.80
C PRO A 51 12.01 -1.40 3.08
N VAL A 52 11.79 -0.43 3.97
CA VAL A 52 10.46 0.01 4.40
C VAL A 52 9.56 0.39 3.22
N ARG A 53 10.12 0.96 2.15
CA ARG A 53 9.43 1.33 0.90
C ARG A 53 8.70 0.18 0.20
N LYS A 54 9.02 -1.08 0.52
CA LYS A 54 8.32 -2.27 -0.01
C LYS A 54 6.98 -2.54 0.66
N ILE A 55 6.71 -1.96 1.83
CA ILE A 55 5.39 -2.02 2.44
C ILE A 55 4.42 -1.19 1.61
N TRP A 56 3.31 -1.80 1.21
CA TRP A 56 2.25 -1.09 0.51
C TRP A 56 1.65 0.00 1.39
N GLY A 57 1.40 1.18 0.82
CA GLY A 57 0.95 2.37 1.55
C GLY A 57 2.08 3.30 2.02
N ILE A 58 3.34 2.87 2.00
CA ILE A 58 4.47 3.76 2.31
C ILE A 58 4.94 4.45 1.03
N GLY A 59 4.62 5.74 0.91
CA GLY A 59 5.18 6.64 -0.11
C GLY A 59 6.51 7.26 0.31
N GLN A 60 7.09 8.08 -0.58
CA GLN A 60 8.37 8.76 -0.36
C GLN A 60 8.37 9.65 0.90
N ALA A 61 7.28 10.39 1.14
CA ALA A 61 7.18 11.26 2.31
C ALA A 61 7.26 10.48 3.62
N THR A 62 6.50 9.39 3.73
CA THR A 62 6.50 8.52 4.91
C THR A 62 7.83 7.82 5.10
N GLU A 63 8.46 7.36 4.01
CA GLU A 63 9.80 6.77 4.04
C GLU A 63 10.84 7.76 4.59
N LEU A 64 10.85 9.00 4.09
CA LEU A 64 11.76 10.04 4.55
C LEU A 64 11.52 10.41 6.01
N LEU A 65 10.26 10.50 6.45
CA LEU A 65 9.91 10.74 7.85
C LEU A 65 10.46 9.64 8.74
N LEU A 66 10.23 8.36 8.40
CA LEU A 66 10.71 7.22 9.17
C LEU A 66 12.24 7.17 9.22
N LYS A 67 12.91 7.45 8.09
CA LYS A 67 14.37 7.48 8.00
C LYS A 67 14.97 8.63 8.82
N ASN A 68 14.49 9.85 8.65
CA ASN A 68 15.12 11.03 9.22
C ASN A 68 14.78 11.22 10.71
N ALA A 69 13.52 11.00 11.11
CA ALA A 69 13.09 11.22 12.49
C ALA A 69 13.36 10.01 13.39
N PHE A 70 13.27 8.79 12.85
CA PHE A 70 13.33 7.56 13.66
C PHE A 70 14.49 6.64 13.29
N GLN A 71 15.31 6.98 12.28
CA GLN A 71 16.40 6.13 11.78
C GLN A 71 15.90 4.72 11.42
N ILE A 72 14.78 4.65 10.71
CA ILE A 72 14.16 3.41 10.25
C ILE A 72 14.38 3.30 8.74
N THR A 73 15.00 2.21 8.31
CA THR A 73 15.29 1.95 6.89
C THR A 73 14.81 0.59 6.42
N GLN A 74 14.84 -0.41 7.30
CA GLN A 74 14.38 -1.76 7.05
C GLN A 74 13.06 -2.03 7.78
N ILE A 75 12.27 -2.98 7.28
CA ILE A 75 10.99 -3.34 7.91
C ILE A 75 11.18 -3.83 9.35
N LYS A 76 12.30 -4.52 9.64
CA LYS A 76 12.66 -4.93 11.01
C LYS A 76 12.75 -3.74 11.98
N ASP A 77 13.15 -2.57 11.49
CA ASP A 77 13.34 -1.38 12.32
C ASP A 77 11.99 -0.87 12.82
N ILE A 78 10.92 -1.01 12.00
CA ILE A 78 9.54 -0.70 12.42
C ILE A 78 9.13 -1.63 13.55
N TYR A 79 9.39 -2.92 13.42
CA TYR A 79 9.04 -3.90 14.44
C TYR A 79 9.77 -3.62 15.76
N THR A 80 11.08 -3.34 15.70
CA THR A 80 11.89 -3.08 16.90
C THR A 80 11.52 -1.76 17.58
N LYS A 81 11.24 -0.70 16.81
CA LYS A 81 10.89 0.64 17.33
C LYS A 81 9.39 0.89 17.46
N ARG A 82 8.56 -0.16 17.38
CA ARG A 82 7.09 -0.07 17.38
C ARG A 82 6.50 0.69 18.57
N SER A 83 7.12 0.61 19.75
CA SER A 83 6.69 1.34 20.95
C SER A 83 6.81 2.84 20.78
N ILE A 84 7.96 3.31 20.28
CA ILE A 84 8.23 4.72 20.01
C ILE A 84 7.31 5.22 18.89
N LEU A 85 7.15 4.44 17.83
CA LEU A 85 6.25 4.80 16.73
C LEU A 85 4.81 4.97 17.20
N LYS A 86 4.31 4.07 18.06
CA LYS A 86 2.96 4.16 18.62
C LYS A 86 2.76 5.33 19.58
N LEU A 87 3.84 5.78 20.23
CA LEU A 87 3.82 6.95 21.10
C LEU A 87 3.84 8.27 20.32
N CYS A 88 4.67 8.35 19.28
CA CYS A 88 4.97 9.60 18.58
C CYS A 88 4.09 9.88 17.36
N LEU A 89 3.42 8.87 16.80
CA LEU A 89 2.65 8.99 15.56
C LEU A 89 1.16 8.73 15.77
N PRO A 90 0.29 9.20 14.86
CA PRO A 90 -1.16 8.99 14.97
C PRO A 90 -1.53 7.51 15.00
N GLN A 91 -2.77 7.22 15.44
CA GLN A 91 -3.30 5.86 15.58
C GLN A 91 -3.15 5.00 14.30
N SER A 92 -3.16 5.62 13.12
CA SER A 92 -2.93 4.97 11.82
C SER A 92 -1.58 4.25 11.71
N ILE A 93 -0.61 4.57 12.58
CA ILE A 93 0.66 3.85 12.66
C ILE A 93 0.50 2.38 13.05
N SER A 94 -0.60 2.02 13.72
CA SER A 94 -0.91 0.64 14.06
C SER A 94 -1.03 -0.23 12.81
N ASN A 95 -1.68 0.28 11.75
CA ASN A 95 -1.81 -0.40 10.46
C ASN A 95 -0.44 -0.63 9.82
N LEU A 96 0.49 0.31 9.99
CA LEU A 96 1.86 0.19 9.49
C LEU A 96 2.63 -0.89 10.25
N ILE A 97 2.47 -0.96 11.56
CA ILE A 97 3.11 -1.95 12.41
C ILE A 97 2.56 -3.35 12.09
N GLU A 98 1.25 -3.49 11.92
CA GLU A 98 0.61 -4.73 11.46
C GLU A 98 1.14 -5.14 10.08
N SER A 99 1.29 -4.17 9.19
CA SER A 99 1.85 -4.38 7.85
C SER A 99 3.31 -4.83 7.88
N ALA A 100 4.11 -4.30 8.81
CA ALA A 100 5.49 -4.71 9.02
C ALA A 100 5.61 -6.14 9.60
N CYS A 101 4.56 -6.63 10.26
CA CYS A 101 4.46 -8.00 10.75
C CYS A 101 3.86 -8.96 9.71
N GLY A 102 3.43 -8.49 8.54
CA GLY A 102 2.74 -9.30 7.53
C GLY A 102 1.32 -9.72 7.92
N LEU A 103 0.74 -9.06 8.93
CA LEU A 103 -0.57 -9.37 9.51
C LEU A 103 -1.70 -8.47 8.96
N ALA A 104 -1.37 -7.47 8.15
CA ALA A 104 -2.40 -6.62 7.56
C ALA A 104 -3.28 -7.44 6.62
N GLU A 105 -4.59 -7.19 6.69
CA GLU A 105 -5.59 -7.78 5.79
C GLU A 105 -5.67 -9.32 5.82
N LEU A 106 -5.24 -9.97 6.91
CA LEU A 106 -5.36 -11.43 7.10
C LEU A 106 -6.80 -11.96 6.98
N PHE A 107 -7.77 -11.15 7.41
CA PHE A 107 -9.19 -11.51 7.51
C PHE A 107 -10.09 -10.57 6.74
N GLN A 108 -9.54 -9.81 5.79
CA GLN A 108 -10.40 -8.96 4.98
C GLN A 108 -11.22 -9.89 4.10
N SER A 109 -12.49 -10.07 4.47
CA SER A 109 -13.48 -10.56 3.54
C SER A 109 -13.38 -9.64 2.34
N PHE A 110 -12.95 -10.18 1.20
CA PHE A 110 -13.11 -9.53 -0.08
C PHE A 110 -14.63 -9.44 -0.28
N SER A 111 -15.26 -8.43 0.32
CA SER A 111 -16.65 -8.16 0.06
C SER A 111 -16.72 -7.75 -1.40
N ASP A 112 -17.50 -8.51 -2.17
CA ASP A 112 -17.57 -8.43 -3.64
C ASP A 112 -18.11 -7.09 -4.20
N SER A 113 -18.32 -6.09 -3.35
CA SER A 113 -18.82 -4.78 -3.76
C SER A 113 -18.36 -3.68 -2.81
N THR A 114 -17.11 -3.23 -2.96
CA THR A 114 -16.78 -1.87 -2.51
C THR A 114 -17.34 -0.89 -3.53
N ASN A 115 -18.54 -0.36 -3.26
CA ASN A 115 -19.09 0.74 -4.06
C ASN A 115 -18.07 1.88 -4.09
N ALA A 116 -17.82 2.42 -5.29
CA ALA A 116 -16.92 3.55 -5.45
C ALA A 116 -17.38 4.71 -4.55
N LYS A 117 -16.48 5.20 -3.69
CA LYS A 117 -16.81 6.27 -2.72
C LYS A 117 -16.82 7.67 -3.33
N SER A 118 -16.26 7.82 -4.54
CA SER A 118 -16.22 9.08 -5.27
C SER A 118 -15.92 8.83 -6.75
N ILE A 119 -16.36 9.75 -7.61
CA ILE A 119 -16.01 9.81 -9.04
C ILE A 119 -15.42 11.19 -9.31
N GLY A 120 -14.20 11.23 -9.86
CA GLY A 120 -13.49 12.46 -10.18
C GLY A 120 -13.03 12.53 -11.63
N ALA A 121 -12.75 13.73 -12.11
CA ALA A 121 -12.06 13.98 -13.36
C ALA A 121 -11.09 15.15 -13.16
N GLU A 122 -9.87 14.99 -13.65
CA GLU A 122 -8.82 16.01 -13.63
C GLU A 122 -8.22 16.18 -15.03
N ALA A 123 -7.63 17.35 -15.27
CA ALA A 123 -6.92 17.66 -16.51
C ALA A 123 -5.77 18.62 -16.21
N THR A 124 -4.60 18.34 -16.77
CA THR A 124 -3.46 19.25 -16.76
C THR A 124 -3.52 20.13 -18.00
N PHE A 125 -3.45 21.45 -17.83
CA PHE A 125 -3.46 22.45 -18.90
C PHE A 125 -2.33 23.46 -18.68
N PHE A 126 -2.00 24.23 -19.71
CA PHE A 126 -0.97 25.27 -19.62
C PHE A 126 -1.31 26.35 -18.59
N GLU A 127 -0.30 27.00 -18.05
CA GLU A 127 -0.48 28.10 -17.11
C GLU A 127 -1.38 29.18 -17.71
N THR A 128 -2.37 29.62 -16.95
CA THR A 128 -3.41 30.53 -17.43
C THR A 128 -4.10 31.22 -16.25
N SER A 129 -4.30 32.52 -16.39
CA SER A 129 -5.12 33.35 -15.50
C SER A 129 -6.48 33.72 -16.13
N SER A 130 -6.72 33.33 -17.38
CA SER A 130 -7.98 33.59 -18.09
C SER A 130 -9.13 32.81 -17.46
N LEU A 131 -10.09 33.55 -16.90
CA LEU A 131 -11.32 32.99 -16.34
C LEU A 131 -12.10 32.17 -17.38
N GLN A 132 -12.05 32.56 -18.65
CA GLN A 132 -12.77 31.88 -19.72
C GLN A 132 -12.23 30.45 -19.91
N ILE A 133 -10.92 30.31 -20.05
CA ILE A 133 -10.28 29.00 -20.23
C ILE A 133 -10.52 28.10 -19.00
N LEU A 134 -10.47 28.67 -17.79
CA LEU A 134 -10.79 27.94 -16.56
C LEU A 134 -12.24 27.45 -16.53
N LYS A 135 -13.20 28.29 -16.95
CA LYS A 135 -14.63 27.91 -17.06
C LYS A 135 -14.84 26.81 -18.10
N GLU A 136 -14.16 26.89 -19.24
CA GLU A 136 -14.22 25.88 -20.30
C GLU A 136 -13.70 24.53 -19.79
N ASN A 137 -12.53 24.52 -19.12
CA ASN A 137 -11.98 23.32 -18.49
C ASN A 137 -12.89 22.75 -17.40
N LEU A 138 -13.44 23.61 -16.54
CA LEU A 138 -14.38 23.18 -15.50
C LEU A 138 -15.62 22.52 -16.13
N MET A 139 -16.23 23.17 -17.12
CA MET A 139 -17.40 22.64 -17.83
C MET A 139 -17.10 21.29 -18.49
N TYR A 140 -15.91 21.15 -19.08
CA TYR A 140 -15.43 19.89 -19.65
C TYR A 140 -15.30 18.78 -18.59
N LEU A 141 -14.69 19.08 -17.43
CA LEU A 141 -14.56 18.12 -16.32
C LEU A 141 -15.92 17.74 -15.72
N CYS A 142 -16.82 18.70 -15.54
CA CYS A 142 -18.19 18.44 -15.09
C CYS A 142 -18.92 17.47 -16.04
N LYS A 143 -18.85 17.72 -17.36
CA LYS A 143 -19.43 16.82 -18.36
C LYS A 143 -18.87 15.41 -18.26
N LYS A 144 -17.54 15.25 -18.08
CA LYS A 144 -16.91 13.93 -17.88
C LYS A 144 -17.41 13.21 -16.62
N VAL A 145 -17.55 13.93 -15.51
CA VAL A 145 -18.07 13.35 -14.27
C VAL A 145 -19.53 12.95 -14.43
N CYS A 146 -20.38 13.80 -15.02
CA CYS A 146 -21.78 13.48 -15.30
C CYS A 146 -21.93 12.21 -16.16
N LEU A 147 -21.12 12.05 -17.20
CA LEU A 147 -21.15 10.86 -18.07
C LEU A 147 -20.71 9.57 -17.37
N ARG A 148 -19.96 9.65 -16.27
CA ARG A 148 -19.54 8.48 -15.47
C ARG A 148 -20.48 8.16 -14.31
N LEU A 149 -21.38 9.08 -13.98
CA LEU A 149 -22.38 8.90 -12.92
C LEU A 149 -23.64 8.19 -13.44
N VAL A 150 -23.92 8.28 -14.75
CA VAL A 150 -25.01 7.57 -15.44
C VAL A 150 -24.53 6.20 -15.86
#